data_AF-A0A6N2HF32-F1
#
_entry.id   AF-A0A6N2HF32-F1
#
_cell.length_a   1.000
_cell.length_b   1.000
_cell.length_c   1.000
_cell.angle_alpha   90.00
_cell.angle_beta   90.00
_cell.angle_gamma   90.00
#
_symmetry.space_group_name_H-M   'P 1'
#
loop_
_entity.id
_entity.type
_entity.pdbx_description
1 polymer ?
#
loop_
_entity_poly.entity_id
_entity_poly.type
_entity_poly.pdbx_seq_one_letter_code
_entity_poly.pdbx_strand_id
1 'polypeptide(L)'
;MRAPRTAFAPRISPASLQAGLVAGALAVTARWAAGTEPTARLDGLFATFAHLTGLLAGYGVLVMFFLMARIPAVEHGVGADRLARLHAWGGRWVILSCLAHGVLALCGYATRNGSDLLTSALDMLGSTGIALACVGTVLLCAVGAVSARGVRGRVPHEIWRAVHLLTYVGAGLGVAHQMTGPDIGDNAFVLCVWVALHVVVAALLVQYRLVVPVRQAMRHDLRVLEVRTEGPGVVSVLMRGTGLDALEAESGQFFRWRFLQRRIWHSALPFSLSAPVRDDTIRITVKAVGNHTRRIRRLKPGTRVLATGPFGAMTARRRTRRKVLLLAGGVGITPIRTLFETLPGGPGDITLLYRAGSEEQLVFREELEAIAAYRGADLHYLLGPSDASFNPLAPQALRGLVPGLVRRDVYVCGPSAMTGAAVTALVRAGVPGKRIHTEDFSFDGSRAASRRRTVPGAPPHRRSA
;
A
#
# COMPACT_ATOMS: atom_id res chain seq x y z
N MET A 1 0.58 38.37 -1.56
CA MET A 1 0.59 36.89 -1.41
C MET A 1 -0.62 36.32 -2.12
N ARG A 2 -0.45 35.65 -3.27
CA ARG A 2 -1.56 34.90 -3.90
C ARG A 2 -1.79 33.64 -3.08
N ALA A 3 -2.98 33.49 -2.48
CA ALA A 3 -3.39 32.23 -1.89
C ALA A 3 -3.31 31.14 -2.99
N PRO A 4 -2.64 30.00 -2.75
CA PRO A 4 -2.59 28.95 -3.75
C PRO A 4 -4.02 28.44 -3.97
N ARG A 5 -4.49 28.52 -5.23
CA ARG A 5 -5.72 27.87 -5.68
C ARG A 5 -5.44 26.36 -5.71
N THR A 6 -5.53 25.70 -4.56
CA THR A 6 -5.49 24.24 -4.51
C THR A 6 -6.83 23.73 -5.02
N ALA A 7 -6.94 23.49 -6.33
CA ALA A 7 -7.99 22.63 -6.86
C ALA A 7 -7.71 21.22 -6.33
N PHE A 8 -8.25 20.93 -5.15
CA PHE A 8 -7.92 19.73 -4.40
C PHE A 8 -8.20 18.49 -5.25
N ALA A 9 -7.20 17.62 -5.39
CA ALA A 9 -7.42 16.31 -6.01
C ALA A 9 -8.59 15.60 -5.30
N PRO A 10 -9.59 15.09 -6.05
CA PRO A 10 -10.76 14.43 -5.46
C PRO A 10 -10.31 13.24 -4.61
N ARG A 11 -11.02 12.94 -3.51
CA ARG A 11 -10.69 11.81 -2.62
C ARG A 11 -11.88 10.87 -2.49
N ILE A 12 -11.64 9.58 -2.68
CA ILE A 12 -12.66 8.55 -2.52
C ILE A 12 -12.58 7.99 -1.10
N SER A 13 -13.68 8.06 -0.35
CA SER A 13 -13.73 7.51 1.00
C SER A 13 -13.65 5.97 0.96
N PRO A 14 -13.13 5.31 2.02
CA PRO A 14 -13.15 3.85 2.10
C PRO A 14 -14.55 3.24 1.93
N ALA A 15 -15.58 3.89 2.47
CA ALA A 15 -16.96 3.45 2.35
C ALA A 15 -17.47 3.54 0.91
N SER A 16 -17.17 4.65 0.22
CA SER A 16 -17.53 4.85 -1.19
C SER A 16 -16.85 3.83 -2.10
N LEU A 17 -15.56 3.56 -1.87
CA LEU A 17 -14.84 2.52 -2.61
C LEU A 17 -15.50 1.16 -2.38
N GLN A 18 -15.72 0.77 -1.13
CA GLN A 18 -16.34 -0.52 -0.81
C GLN A 18 -17.74 -0.66 -1.39
N ALA A 19 -18.56 0.38 -1.30
CA ALA A 19 -19.90 0.39 -1.87
C ALA A 19 -19.86 0.20 -3.39
N GLY A 20 -18.95 0.88 -4.10
CA GLY A 20 -18.77 0.69 -5.55
C GLY A 20 -18.33 -0.72 -5.91
N LEU A 21 -17.37 -1.30 -5.17
CA LEU A 21 -16.90 -2.67 -5.41
C LEU A 21 -18.00 -3.71 -5.18
N VAL A 22 -18.80 -3.54 -4.12
CA VAL A 22 -19.93 -4.43 -3.79
C VAL A 22 -21.06 -4.25 -4.79
N ALA A 23 -21.40 -3.03 -5.17
CA ALA A 23 -22.43 -2.76 -6.17
C ALA A 23 -22.11 -3.41 -7.52
N GLY A 24 -20.84 -3.34 -7.97
CA GLY A 24 -20.42 -4.06 -9.17
C GLY A 24 -20.53 -5.58 -9.04
N ALA A 25 -20.14 -6.16 -7.90
CA ALA A 25 -20.31 -7.59 -7.66
C ALA A 25 -21.79 -8.01 -7.65
N LEU A 26 -22.66 -7.20 -7.04
CA LEU A 26 -24.12 -7.43 -7.04
C LEU A 26 -24.71 -7.33 -8.43
N ALA A 27 -24.26 -6.37 -9.26
CA ALA A 27 -24.71 -6.24 -10.64
C ALA A 27 -24.31 -7.47 -11.48
N VAL A 28 -23.10 -7.99 -11.28
CA VAL A 28 -22.62 -9.22 -11.92
C VAL A 28 -23.45 -10.43 -11.49
N THR A 29 -23.71 -10.58 -10.19
CA THR A 29 -24.58 -11.65 -9.68
C THR A 29 -26.01 -11.52 -10.16
N ALA A 30 -26.56 -10.30 -10.26
CA ALA A 30 -27.90 -10.05 -10.78
C ALA A 30 -27.99 -10.42 -12.27
N ARG A 31 -26.94 -10.11 -13.05
CA ARG A 31 -26.86 -10.53 -14.46
C ARG A 31 -26.85 -12.06 -14.59
N TRP A 32 -26.08 -12.75 -13.77
CA TRP A 32 -26.09 -14.22 -13.70
C TRP A 32 -27.50 -14.75 -13.35
N ALA A 33 -28.12 -14.22 -12.29
CA ALA A 33 -29.44 -14.65 -11.83
C ALA A 33 -30.51 -14.45 -12.91
N ALA A 34 -30.46 -13.34 -13.66
CA ALA A 34 -31.39 -13.06 -14.75
C ALA A 34 -31.23 -14.00 -15.96
N GLY A 35 -30.05 -14.62 -16.14
CA GLY A 35 -29.79 -15.58 -17.21
C GLY A 35 -29.90 -17.05 -16.80
N THR A 36 -30.14 -17.33 -15.52
CA THR A 36 -30.16 -18.70 -14.99
C THR A 36 -31.58 -19.25 -14.98
N GLU A 37 -31.78 -20.41 -15.60
CA GLU A 37 -33.02 -21.18 -15.47
C GLU A 37 -32.92 -22.18 -14.30
N PRO A 38 -33.96 -22.31 -13.46
CA PRO A 38 -33.98 -23.31 -12.39
C PRO A 38 -33.85 -24.73 -12.96
N THR A 39 -32.89 -25.49 -12.45
CA THR A 39 -32.64 -26.87 -12.90
C THR A 39 -32.22 -27.75 -11.72
N ALA A 40 -32.73 -28.98 -11.70
CA ALA A 40 -32.29 -30.02 -10.77
C ALA A 40 -31.25 -30.97 -11.39
N ARG A 41 -30.93 -30.80 -12.68
CA ARG A 41 -29.96 -31.66 -13.37
C ARG A 41 -28.53 -31.27 -12.99
N LEU A 42 -27.67 -32.26 -12.78
CA LEU A 42 -26.29 -32.05 -12.34
C LEU A 42 -25.47 -31.22 -13.35
N ASP A 43 -25.62 -31.47 -14.65
CA ASP A 43 -24.97 -30.69 -15.72
C ASP A 43 -25.38 -29.22 -15.67
N GLY A 44 -26.67 -28.96 -15.46
CA GLY A 44 -27.22 -27.61 -15.29
C GLY A 44 -26.72 -26.91 -14.02
N LEU A 45 -26.64 -27.64 -12.90
CA LEU A 45 -26.11 -27.11 -11.64
C LEU A 45 -24.63 -26.73 -11.75
N PHE A 46 -23.80 -27.60 -12.37
CA PHE A 46 -22.39 -27.28 -12.62
C PHE A 46 -22.25 -26.07 -13.54
N ALA A 47 -23.01 -26.00 -14.63
CA ALA A 47 -22.97 -24.89 -15.56
C ALA A 47 -23.34 -23.55 -14.90
N THR A 48 -24.42 -23.49 -14.12
CA THR A 48 -24.83 -22.23 -13.49
C THR A 48 -23.80 -21.71 -12.49
N PHE A 49 -23.21 -22.58 -11.66
CA PHE A 49 -22.15 -22.15 -10.73
C PHE A 49 -20.84 -21.83 -11.46
N ALA A 50 -20.54 -22.50 -12.58
CA ALA A 50 -19.41 -22.14 -13.44
C ALA A 50 -19.58 -20.71 -13.98
N HIS A 51 -20.78 -20.36 -14.47
CA HIS A 51 -21.07 -19.01 -14.98
C HIS A 51 -20.92 -17.96 -13.87
N LEU A 52 -21.52 -18.18 -12.69
CA LEU A 52 -21.41 -17.25 -11.55
C LEU A 52 -19.95 -17.03 -11.13
N THR A 53 -19.19 -18.11 -10.96
CA THR A 53 -17.79 -18.02 -10.53
C THR A 53 -16.90 -17.40 -11.60
N GLY A 54 -17.16 -17.66 -12.88
CA GLY A 54 -16.45 -17.06 -14.01
C GLY A 54 -16.70 -15.54 -14.14
N LEU A 55 -17.95 -15.12 -14.02
CA LEU A 55 -18.34 -13.71 -14.04
C LEU A 55 -17.73 -12.93 -12.85
N LEU A 56 -17.81 -13.49 -11.64
CA LEU A 56 -17.19 -12.90 -10.45
C LEU A 56 -15.66 -12.88 -10.54
N ALA A 57 -15.05 -13.90 -11.15
CA ALA A 57 -13.62 -13.92 -11.42
C ALA A 57 -13.20 -12.80 -12.39
N GLY A 58 -13.89 -12.65 -13.52
CA GLY A 58 -13.62 -11.61 -14.51
C GLY A 58 -13.74 -10.20 -13.93
N TYR A 59 -14.84 -9.93 -13.22
CA TYR A 59 -15.00 -8.66 -12.48
C TYR A 59 -13.91 -8.48 -11.42
N GLY A 60 -13.62 -9.53 -10.65
CA GLY A 60 -12.60 -9.49 -9.60
C GLY A 60 -11.20 -9.19 -10.13
N VAL A 61 -10.82 -9.71 -11.30
CA VAL A 61 -9.56 -9.37 -11.99
C VAL A 61 -9.48 -7.88 -12.28
N LEU A 62 -10.54 -7.29 -12.84
CA LEU A 62 -10.61 -5.85 -13.11
C LEU A 62 -10.48 -5.03 -11.82
N VAL A 63 -11.16 -5.45 -10.74
CA VAL A 63 -11.02 -4.83 -9.42
C VAL A 63 -9.57 -4.91 -8.92
N MET A 64 -8.88 -6.05 -9.07
CA MET A 64 -7.49 -6.19 -8.63
C MET A 64 -6.54 -5.24 -9.36
N PHE A 65 -6.75 -5.01 -10.66
CA PHE A 65 -6.00 -4.01 -11.41
C PHE A 65 -6.35 -2.58 -11.00
N PHE A 66 -7.64 -2.26 -10.87
CA PHE A 66 -8.10 -0.95 -10.42
C PHE A 66 -7.48 -0.56 -9.07
N LEU A 67 -7.53 -1.45 -8.08
CA LEU A 67 -6.94 -1.24 -6.75
C LEU A 67 -5.43 -0.95 -6.80
N MET A 68 -4.75 -1.48 -7.83
CA MET A 68 -3.32 -1.29 -8.05
C MET A 68 -2.99 -0.30 -9.17
N ALA A 69 -3.97 0.43 -9.73
CA ALA A 69 -3.72 1.41 -10.79
C ALA A 69 -2.98 2.66 -10.29
N ARG A 70 -2.97 2.92 -8.97
CA ARG A 70 -2.33 4.09 -8.32
C ARG A 70 -3.03 5.42 -8.59
N ILE A 71 -4.35 5.37 -8.66
CA ILE A 71 -5.21 6.55 -8.85
C ILE A 71 -5.11 7.43 -7.60
N PRO A 72 -4.64 8.70 -7.70
CA PRO A 72 -4.44 9.57 -6.53
C PRO A 72 -5.68 9.69 -5.65
N ALA A 73 -6.87 9.79 -6.26
CA ALA A 73 -8.13 9.91 -5.55
C ALA A 73 -8.44 8.74 -4.61
N VAL A 74 -8.12 7.52 -5.04
CA VAL A 74 -8.31 6.30 -4.26
C VAL A 74 -7.21 6.18 -3.20
N GLU A 75 -5.96 6.44 -3.58
CA GLU A 75 -4.82 6.28 -2.66
C GLU A 75 -4.80 7.30 -1.53
N HIS A 76 -5.11 8.57 -1.80
CA HIS A 76 -5.18 9.62 -0.77
C HIS A 76 -6.36 9.43 0.18
N GLY A 77 -7.49 8.92 -0.32
CA GLY A 77 -8.69 8.70 0.48
C GLY A 77 -8.62 7.44 1.35
N VAL A 78 -8.21 6.32 0.75
CA VAL A 78 -8.22 4.98 1.38
C VAL A 78 -6.87 4.62 2.02
N GLY A 79 -5.76 5.03 1.42
CA GLY A 79 -4.40 4.71 1.86
C GLY A 79 -3.83 3.46 1.17
N ALA A 80 -2.57 3.56 0.74
CA ALA A 80 -1.87 2.52 -0.01
C ALA A 80 -1.83 1.16 0.71
N ASP A 81 -1.64 1.15 2.04
CA ASP A 81 -1.56 -0.09 2.82
C ASP A 81 -2.89 -0.84 2.87
N ARG A 82 -4.01 -0.11 2.96
CA ARG A 82 -5.35 -0.71 2.96
C ARG A 82 -5.65 -1.32 1.60
N LEU A 83 -5.35 -0.59 0.51
CA LEU A 83 -5.50 -1.08 -0.85
C LEU A 83 -4.64 -2.33 -1.11
N ALA A 84 -3.40 -2.36 -0.62
CA ALA A 84 -2.53 -3.53 -0.75
C ALA A 84 -3.07 -4.75 0.00
N ARG A 85 -3.69 -4.57 1.17
CA ARG A 85 -4.36 -5.66 1.90
C ARG A 85 -5.60 -6.16 1.17
N LEU A 86 -6.42 -5.25 0.67
CA LEU A 86 -7.60 -5.61 -0.13
C LEU A 86 -7.19 -6.39 -1.39
N HIS A 87 -6.14 -5.97 -2.08
CA HIS A 87 -5.61 -6.70 -3.24
C HIS A 87 -5.07 -8.09 -2.87
N ALA A 88 -4.30 -8.21 -1.78
CA ALA A 88 -3.77 -9.52 -1.35
C ALA A 88 -4.89 -10.50 -0.93
N TRP A 89 -5.93 -10.00 -0.28
CA TRP A 89 -7.09 -10.79 0.12
C TRP A 89 -7.97 -11.13 -1.09
N GLY A 90 -8.32 -10.13 -1.90
CA GLY A 90 -9.16 -10.28 -3.09
C GLY A 90 -8.53 -11.15 -4.17
N GLY A 91 -7.21 -11.02 -4.41
CA GLY A 91 -6.50 -11.82 -5.39
C GLY A 91 -6.57 -13.33 -5.09
N ARG A 92 -6.62 -13.72 -3.81
CA ARG A 92 -6.85 -15.12 -3.43
C ARG A 92 -8.22 -15.61 -3.87
N TRP A 93 -9.26 -14.82 -3.62
CA TRP A 93 -10.62 -15.16 -4.01
C TRP A 93 -10.79 -15.20 -5.51
N VAL A 94 -10.18 -14.25 -6.24
CA VAL A 94 -10.18 -14.26 -7.72
C VAL A 94 -9.57 -15.55 -8.26
N ILE A 95 -8.41 -15.98 -7.76
CA ILE A 95 -7.78 -17.22 -8.21
C ILE A 95 -8.65 -18.44 -7.88
N LEU A 96 -9.23 -18.48 -6.68
CA LEU A 96 -10.15 -19.56 -6.30
C LEU A 96 -11.40 -19.58 -7.19
N SER A 97 -11.94 -18.42 -7.56
CA SER A 97 -13.08 -18.30 -8.48
C SER A 97 -12.70 -18.73 -9.90
N CYS A 98 -11.51 -18.41 -10.41
CA CYS A 98 -11.03 -18.92 -11.70
C CYS A 98 -10.91 -20.45 -11.71
N LEU A 99 -10.35 -21.02 -10.63
CA LEU A 99 -10.22 -22.47 -10.49
C LEU A 99 -11.57 -23.16 -10.35
N ALA A 100 -12.46 -22.61 -9.53
CA ALA A 100 -13.82 -23.10 -9.37
C ALA A 100 -14.56 -23.06 -10.72
N HIS A 101 -14.47 -21.95 -11.46
CA HIS A 101 -15.05 -21.82 -12.79
C HIS A 101 -14.57 -22.93 -13.74
N GLY A 102 -13.25 -23.13 -13.84
CA GLY A 102 -12.69 -24.17 -14.72
C GLY A 102 -13.12 -25.58 -14.34
N VAL A 103 -13.09 -25.92 -13.04
CA VAL A 103 -13.52 -27.25 -12.56
C VAL A 103 -15.00 -27.48 -12.77
N LEU A 104 -15.85 -26.50 -12.43
CA LEU A 104 -17.30 -26.60 -12.60
C LEU A 104 -17.68 -26.67 -14.08
N ALA A 105 -17.03 -25.88 -14.95
CA ALA A 105 -17.24 -25.94 -16.39
C ALA A 105 -16.88 -27.31 -16.97
N LEU A 106 -15.74 -27.87 -16.55
CA LEU A 106 -15.31 -29.21 -16.96
C LEU A 106 -16.29 -30.30 -16.50
N CYS A 107 -16.72 -30.26 -15.25
CA CYS A 107 -17.71 -31.21 -14.71
C CYS A 107 -19.06 -31.09 -15.44
N GLY A 108 -19.51 -29.87 -15.72
CA GLY A 108 -20.73 -29.60 -16.48
C GLY A 108 -20.66 -30.15 -17.90
N TYR A 109 -19.55 -29.92 -18.61
CA TYR A 109 -19.32 -30.44 -19.96
C TYR A 109 -19.28 -31.97 -19.97
N ALA A 110 -18.52 -32.58 -19.06
CA ALA A 110 -18.39 -34.04 -18.94
C ALA A 110 -19.75 -34.71 -18.64
N THR A 111 -20.53 -34.13 -17.72
CA THR A 111 -21.85 -34.65 -17.34
C THR A 111 -22.85 -34.51 -18.50
N ARG A 112 -22.79 -33.40 -19.24
CA ARG A 112 -23.67 -33.17 -20.40
C ARG A 112 -23.41 -34.15 -21.54
N ASN A 113 -22.13 -34.47 -21.79
CA ASN A 113 -21.71 -35.29 -22.92
C ASN A 113 -21.55 -36.78 -22.58
N GLY A 114 -21.66 -37.15 -21.31
CA GLY A 114 -21.47 -38.53 -20.85
C GLY A 114 -20.03 -39.05 -21.01
N SER A 115 -19.05 -38.15 -21.01
CA SER A 115 -17.62 -38.43 -21.20
C SER A 115 -16.84 -38.35 -19.88
N ASP A 116 -15.66 -38.96 -19.83
CA ASP A 116 -14.75 -38.78 -18.70
C ASP A 116 -14.11 -37.38 -18.69
N LEU A 117 -13.49 -37.01 -17.55
CA LEU A 117 -12.92 -35.68 -17.36
C LEU A 117 -11.71 -35.39 -18.26
N LEU A 118 -10.92 -36.40 -18.61
CA LEU A 118 -9.72 -36.19 -19.43
C LEU A 118 -10.11 -35.91 -20.88
N THR A 119 -10.97 -36.75 -21.46
CA THR A 119 -11.49 -36.55 -22.82
C THR A 119 -12.18 -35.19 -22.93
N SER A 120 -13.03 -34.86 -21.95
CA SER A 120 -13.71 -33.57 -21.86
C SER A 120 -12.73 -32.38 -21.82
N ALA A 121 -11.65 -32.49 -21.05
CA ALA A 121 -10.65 -31.43 -20.95
C ALA A 121 -9.90 -31.24 -22.28
N LEU A 122 -9.52 -32.33 -22.95
CA LEU A 122 -8.84 -32.28 -24.25
C LEU A 122 -9.74 -31.66 -25.33
N ASP A 123 -11.02 -32.04 -25.37
CA ASP A 123 -12.00 -31.48 -26.31
C ASP A 123 -12.17 -29.97 -26.09
N MET A 124 -12.35 -29.54 -24.83
CA MET A 124 -12.50 -28.14 -24.48
C MET A 124 -11.26 -27.31 -24.86
N LEU A 125 -10.05 -27.87 -24.72
CA LEU A 125 -8.80 -27.24 -25.13
C LEU A 125 -8.64 -27.09 -26.64
N GLY A 126 -9.46 -27.77 -27.45
CA GLY A 126 -9.55 -27.55 -28.90
C GLY A 126 -10.04 -26.14 -29.26
N SER A 127 -10.79 -25.48 -28.37
CA SER A 127 -11.18 -24.08 -28.53
C SER A 127 -10.02 -23.14 -28.16
N THR A 128 -9.61 -22.29 -29.10
CA THR A 128 -8.54 -21.30 -28.88
C THR A 128 -8.83 -20.40 -27.67
N GLY A 129 -10.07 -19.97 -27.48
CA GLY A 129 -10.46 -19.12 -26.36
C GLY A 129 -10.24 -19.82 -25.00
N ILE A 130 -10.66 -21.09 -24.90
CA ILE A 130 -10.49 -21.89 -23.67
C ILE A 130 -9.01 -22.19 -23.42
N ALA A 131 -8.25 -22.58 -24.46
CA ALA A 131 -6.83 -22.84 -24.34
C ALA A 131 -6.05 -21.63 -23.80
N LEU A 132 -6.31 -20.43 -24.34
CA LEU A 132 -5.69 -19.19 -23.85
C LEU A 132 -6.13 -18.86 -22.42
N ALA A 133 -7.40 -19.06 -22.07
CA ALA A 133 -7.90 -18.85 -20.70
C ALA A 133 -7.27 -19.83 -19.69
N CYS A 134 -7.03 -21.09 -20.09
CA CYS A 134 -6.30 -22.07 -19.28
C CYS A 134 -4.86 -21.62 -19.01
N VAL A 135 -4.13 -21.21 -20.05
CA VAL A 135 -2.77 -20.64 -19.90
C VAL A 135 -2.80 -19.42 -18.99
N GLY A 136 -3.78 -18.52 -19.17
CA GLY A 136 -3.96 -17.35 -18.33
C GLY A 136 -4.19 -17.72 -16.86
N THR A 137 -5.04 -18.70 -16.59
CA THR A 137 -5.30 -19.21 -15.23
C THR A 137 -4.06 -19.83 -14.60
N VAL A 138 -3.26 -20.60 -15.35
CA VAL A 138 -1.99 -21.15 -14.87
C VAL A 138 -1.02 -20.04 -14.46
N LEU A 139 -0.89 -18.98 -15.27
CA LEU A 139 -0.07 -17.82 -14.95
C LEU A 139 -0.55 -17.11 -13.67
N LEU A 140 -1.86 -16.90 -13.52
CA LEU A 140 -2.43 -16.29 -12.33
C LEU A 140 -2.20 -17.16 -11.08
N CYS A 141 -2.32 -18.48 -11.18
CA CYS A 141 -2.00 -19.43 -10.11
C CYS A 141 -0.52 -19.37 -9.71
N ALA A 142 0.40 -19.33 -10.69
CA ALA A 142 1.84 -19.19 -10.42
C ALA A 142 2.15 -17.88 -9.69
N VAL A 143 1.53 -16.77 -10.11
CA VAL A 143 1.64 -15.49 -9.40
C VAL A 143 1.11 -15.59 -7.97
N GLY A 144 -0.06 -16.22 -7.79
CA GLY A 144 -0.69 -16.43 -6.49
C GLY A 144 0.19 -17.23 -5.54
N ALA A 145 0.81 -18.31 -6.04
CA ALA A 145 1.72 -19.16 -5.27
C ALA A 145 2.95 -18.39 -4.79
N VAL A 146 3.61 -17.65 -5.69
CA VAL A 146 4.79 -16.82 -5.35
C VAL A 146 4.43 -15.64 -4.43
N SER A 147 3.19 -15.15 -4.49
CA SER A 147 2.67 -14.08 -3.65
C SER A 147 2.12 -14.57 -2.30
N ALA A 148 1.99 -15.88 -2.09
CA ALA A 148 1.45 -16.46 -0.87
C ALA A 148 2.34 -16.15 0.33
N ARG A 149 1.73 -15.88 1.49
CA ARG A 149 2.44 -15.42 2.71
C ARG A 149 3.57 -16.37 3.16
N GLY A 150 3.40 -17.68 2.95
CA GLY A 150 4.41 -18.69 3.26
C GLY A 150 5.60 -18.71 2.29
N VAL A 151 5.40 -18.29 1.04
CA VAL A 151 6.43 -18.33 -0.02
C VAL A 151 7.11 -16.97 -0.18
N ARG A 152 6.35 -15.87 -0.09
CA ARG A 152 6.81 -14.51 -0.38
C ARG A 152 8.05 -14.09 0.42
N GLY A 153 8.20 -14.57 1.65
CA GLY A 153 9.37 -14.27 2.49
C GLY A 153 10.67 -14.92 2.01
N ARG A 154 10.58 -15.94 1.14
CA ARG A 154 11.72 -16.68 0.58
C ARG A 154 12.12 -16.21 -0.82
N VAL A 155 11.26 -15.44 -1.48
CA VAL A 155 11.47 -14.98 -2.85
C VAL A 155 12.04 -13.56 -2.82
N PRO A 156 13.19 -13.30 -3.47
CA PRO A 156 13.71 -11.95 -3.65
C PRO A 156 12.67 -11.02 -4.27
N HIS A 157 12.60 -9.78 -3.79
CA HIS A 157 11.59 -8.80 -4.25
C HIS A 157 11.58 -8.63 -5.78
N GLU A 158 12.74 -8.67 -6.41
CA GLU A 158 12.91 -8.48 -7.87
C GLU A 158 12.26 -9.62 -8.67
N ILE A 159 12.47 -10.87 -8.22
CA ILE A 159 11.87 -12.06 -8.83
C ILE A 159 10.35 -12.06 -8.58
N TRP A 160 9.94 -11.79 -7.34
CA TRP A 160 8.51 -11.69 -7.01
C TRP A 160 7.83 -10.65 -7.90
N ARG A 161 8.45 -9.47 -8.08
CA ARG A 161 7.90 -8.42 -8.95
C ARG A 161 7.82 -8.87 -10.40
N ALA A 162 8.87 -9.49 -10.94
CA ALA A 162 8.88 -9.98 -12.32
C ALA A 162 7.78 -11.01 -12.57
N VAL A 163 7.66 -12.02 -11.70
CA VAL A 163 6.57 -13.01 -11.76
C VAL A 163 5.21 -12.34 -11.61
N HIS A 164 5.05 -11.40 -10.67
CA HIS A 164 3.78 -10.72 -10.44
C HIS A 164 3.33 -9.87 -11.64
N LEU A 165 4.24 -9.40 -12.50
CA LEU A 165 3.89 -8.72 -13.76
C LEU A 165 3.26 -9.66 -14.78
N LEU A 166 3.41 -10.98 -14.66
CA LEU A 166 2.70 -11.96 -15.49
C LEU A 166 1.18 -11.91 -15.29
N THR A 167 0.68 -11.23 -14.25
CA THR A 167 -0.76 -10.97 -14.08
C THR A 167 -1.37 -10.22 -15.27
N TYR A 168 -0.64 -9.30 -15.89
CA TYR A 168 -1.13 -8.58 -17.08
C TYR A 168 -1.35 -9.54 -18.25
N VAL A 169 -0.39 -10.43 -18.49
CA VAL A 169 -0.48 -11.45 -19.54
C VAL A 169 -1.60 -12.43 -19.20
N GLY A 170 -1.60 -12.98 -17.99
CA GLY A 170 -2.59 -13.97 -17.56
C GLY A 170 -4.03 -13.46 -17.64
N ALA A 171 -4.28 -12.22 -17.22
CA ALA A 171 -5.58 -11.59 -17.37
C ALA A 171 -5.92 -11.29 -18.84
N GLY A 172 -4.96 -10.79 -19.63
CA GLY A 172 -5.16 -10.49 -21.05
C GLY A 172 -5.56 -11.72 -21.87
N LEU A 173 -4.94 -12.87 -21.62
CA LEU A 173 -5.26 -14.13 -22.29
C LEU A 173 -6.70 -14.61 -22.02
N GLY A 174 -7.27 -14.25 -20.87
CA GLY A 174 -8.64 -14.59 -20.50
C GLY A 174 -9.71 -13.63 -21.06
N VAL A 175 -9.35 -12.51 -21.69
CA VAL A 175 -10.33 -11.51 -22.14
C VAL A 175 -11.18 -12.06 -23.30
N ALA A 176 -10.56 -12.67 -24.31
CA ALA A 176 -11.30 -13.19 -25.46
C ALA A 176 -12.35 -14.22 -25.05
N HIS A 177 -11.97 -15.15 -24.16
CA HIS A 177 -12.87 -16.16 -23.59
C HIS A 177 -14.09 -15.55 -22.88
N GLN A 178 -13.91 -14.46 -22.13
CA GLN A 178 -15.02 -13.76 -21.48
C GLN A 178 -15.98 -13.14 -22.50
N MET A 179 -15.46 -12.50 -23.55
CA MET A 179 -16.29 -11.77 -24.53
C MET A 179 -17.12 -12.72 -25.41
N THR A 180 -16.66 -13.95 -25.61
CA THR A 180 -17.36 -14.98 -26.38
C THR A 180 -18.29 -15.85 -25.53
N GLY A 181 -18.32 -15.66 -24.21
CA GLY A 181 -19.18 -16.44 -23.30
C GLY A 181 -20.64 -15.99 -23.39
N PRO A 182 -21.62 -16.90 -23.25
CA PRO A 182 -23.04 -16.61 -23.47
C PRO A 182 -23.60 -15.56 -22.49
N ASP A 183 -23.05 -15.45 -21.28
CA ASP A 183 -23.51 -14.45 -20.31
C ASP A 183 -23.23 -13.00 -20.73
N ILE A 184 -22.21 -12.80 -21.58
CA ILE A 184 -21.72 -11.48 -22.00
C ILE A 184 -21.97 -11.26 -23.50
N GLY A 185 -21.50 -12.18 -24.34
CA GLY A 185 -21.46 -12.04 -25.81
C GLY A 185 -22.83 -11.99 -26.47
N ASP A 186 -23.83 -12.69 -25.92
CA ASP A 186 -25.16 -12.80 -26.52
C ASP A 186 -26.04 -11.56 -26.27
N ASN A 187 -25.60 -10.64 -25.40
CA ASN A 187 -26.33 -9.41 -25.09
C ASN A 187 -25.45 -8.18 -25.36
N ALA A 188 -25.76 -7.44 -26.43
CA ALA A 188 -24.99 -6.28 -26.87
C ALA A 188 -24.81 -5.21 -25.77
N PHE A 189 -25.83 -4.96 -24.95
CA PHE A 189 -25.71 -4.00 -23.85
C PHE A 189 -24.72 -4.49 -22.78
N VAL A 190 -24.81 -5.75 -22.38
CA VAL A 190 -23.89 -6.35 -21.39
C VAL A 190 -22.46 -6.37 -21.93
N LEU A 191 -22.28 -6.77 -23.19
CA LEU A 191 -20.99 -6.73 -23.88
C LEU A 191 -20.40 -5.32 -23.88
N CYS A 192 -21.17 -4.30 -24.26
CA CYS A 192 -20.71 -2.91 -24.24
C CYS A 192 -20.29 -2.46 -22.84
N VAL A 193 -21.06 -2.78 -21.80
CA VAL A 193 -20.70 -2.46 -20.41
C VAL A 193 -19.42 -3.19 -20.00
N TRP A 194 -19.28 -4.48 -20.33
CA TRP A 194 -18.11 -5.29 -19.98
C TRP A 194 -16.84 -4.79 -20.67
N VAL A 195 -16.93 -4.44 -21.96
CA VAL A 195 -15.86 -3.82 -22.73
C VAL A 195 -15.50 -2.45 -22.16
N ALA A 196 -16.49 -1.62 -21.82
CA ALA A 196 -16.25 -0.32 -21.21
C ALA A 196 -15.48 -0.46 -19.88
N LEU A 197 -15.83 -1.43 -19.02
CA LEU A 197 -15.09 -1.70 -17.79
C LEU A 197 -13.62 -2.04 -18.07
N HIS A 198 -13.34 -2.89 -19.08
CA HIS A 198 -11.98 -3.23 -19.49
C HIS A 198 -11.21 -2.00 -20.00
N VAL A 199 -11.82 -1.22 -20.89
CA VAL A 199 -11.22 -0.01 -21.47
C VAL A 199 -10.91 1.02 -20.38
N VAL A 200 -11.83 1.24 -19.45
CA VAL A 200 -11.63 2.16 -18.32
C VAL A 200 -10.46 1.70 -17.45
N VAL A 201 -10.41 0.43 -17.05
CA VAL A 201 -9.31 -0.09 -16.23
C VAL A 201 -7.97 -0.03 -16.96
N ALA A 202 -7.94 -0.39 -18.25
CA ALA A 202 -6.74 -0.30 -19.08
C ALA A 202 -6.26 1.16 -19.22
N ALA A 203 -7.16 2.11 -19.47
CA ALA A 203 -6.86 3.53 -19.55
C ALA A 203 -6.30 4.06 -18.23
N LEU A 204 -6.89 3.67 -17.09
CA LEU A 204 -6.40 4.05 -15.76
C LEU A 204 -4.99 3.48 -15.51
N LEU A 205 -4.73 2.23 -15.91
CA LEU A 205 -3.40 1.64 -15.81
C LEU A 205 -2.39 2.40 -16.68
N VAL A 206 -2.69 2.67 -17.95
CA VAL A 206 -1.80 3.43 -18.84
C VAL A 206 -1.54 4.83 -18.27
N GLN A 207 -2.60 5.53 -17.87
CA GLN A 207 -2.50 6.89 -17.35
C GLN A 207 -1.61 6.95 -16.10
N TYR A 208 -1.87 6.10 -15.11
CA TYR A 208 -1.23 6.23 -13.79
C TYR A 208 0.02 5.36 -13.61
N ARG A 209 0.23 4.31 -14.42
CA ARG A 209 1.46 3.50 -14.39
C ARG A 209 2.50 3.91 -15.42
N LEU A 210 2.10 4.57 -16.51
CA LEU A 210 3.02 4.97 -17.59
C LEU A 210 3.06 6.48 -17.81
N VAL A 211 1.94 7.11 -18.16
CA VAL A 211 1.91 8.51 -18.62
C VAL A 211 2.30 9.48 -17.50
N VAL A 212 1.65 9.39 -16.33
CA VAL A 212 1.90 10.31 -15.20
C VAL A 212 3.36 10.25 -14.73
N PRO A 213 3.96 9.07 -14.45
CA PRO A 213 5.37 9.00 -14.04
C PRO A 213 6.34 9.57 -15.08
N VAL A 214 6.11 9.32 -16.38
CA VAL A 214 6.96 9.84 -17.46
C VAL A 214 6.84 11.36 -17.55
N ARG A 215 5.61 11.89 -17.52
CA ARG A 215 5.36 13.33 -17.56
C ARG A 215 5.97 14.04 -16.34
N GLN A 216 5.81 13.48 -15.14
CA GLN A 216 6.43 14.02 -13.91
C GLN A 216 7.97 14.01 -14.01
N ALA A 217 8.54 12.92 -14.50
CA ALA A 217 9.99 12.82 -14.70
C ALA A 217 10.53 13.89 -15.66
N MET A 218 9.87 14.10 -16.79
CA MET A 218 10.27 15.11 -17.78
C MET A 218 10.05 16.53 -17.26
N ARG A 219 8.97 16.78 -16.52
CA ARG A 219 8.62 18.12 -16.02
C ARG A 219 9.59 18.62 -14.94
N HIS A 220 10.00 17.74 -14.03
CA HIS A 220 10.70 18.14 -12.81
C HIS A 220 12.22 17.90 -12.83
N ASP A 221 12.75 17.12 -13.80
CA ASP A 221 14.19 16.75 -13.95
C ASP A 221 14.93 16.59 -12.60
N LEU A 222 14.35 15.81 -11.68
CA LEU A 222 14.89 15.67 -10.33
C LEU A 222 16.29 15.05 -10.37
N ARG A 223 17.22 15.68 -9.67
CA ARG A 223 18.62 15.24 -9.55
C ARG A 223 19.07 15.28 -8.10
N VAL A 224 19.87 14.30 -7.71
CA VAL A 224 20.56 14.32 -6.42
C VAL A 224 21.49 15.53 -6.37
N LEU A 225 21.27 16.42 -5.42
CA LEU A 225 22.16 17.54 -5.14
C LEU A 225 23.28 17.06 -4.22
N GLU A 226 22.93 16.40 -3.12
CA GLU A 226 23.89 15.87 -2.15
C GLU A 226 23.29 14.76 -1.29
N VAL A 227 24.17 14.00 -0.62
CA VAL A 227 23.80 13.00 0.38
C VAL A 227 24.50 13.34 1.68
N ARG A 228 23.73 13.70 2.71
CA ARG A 228 24.22 14.05 4.04
C ARG A 228 24.03 12.91 5.02
N THR A 229 25.00 12.68 5.90
CA THR A 229 24.84 11.71 7.00
C THR A 229 24.18 12.40 8.18
N GLU A 230 23.07 11.81 8.65
CA GLU A 230 22.25 12.38 9.74
C GLU A 230 22.44 11.65 11.08
N GLY A 231 23.07 10.47 11.04
CA GLY A 231 23.30 9.63 12.20
C GLY A 231 23.74 8.22 11.79
N PRO A 232 23.94 7.30 12.75
CA PRO A 232 24.41 5.94 12.49
C PRO A 232 23.50 5.19 11.51
N GLY A 233 23.97 5.04 10.27
CA GLY A 233 23.24 4.36 9.21
C GLY A 233 22.02 5.12 8.67
N VAL A 234 21.91 6.43 8.91
CA VAL A 234 20.84 7.28 8.38
C VAL A 234 21.43 8.38 7.50
N VAL A 235 20.87 8.56 6.30
CA VAL A 235 21.29 9.61 5.36
C VAL A 235 20.11 10.40 4.84
N SER A 236 20.27 11.71 4.72
CA SER A 236 19.39 12.57 3.93
C SER A 236 19.88 12.66 2.50
N VAL A 237 18.96 12.53 1.54
CA VAL A 237 19.22 12.81 0.13
C VAL A 237 18.50 14.09 -0.21
N LEU A 238 19.26 15.15 -0.48
CA LEU A 238 18.73 16.40 -0.98
C LEU A 238 18.72 16.33 -2.51
N MET A 239 17.58 16.68 -3.09
CA MET A 239 17.38 16.66 -4.53
C MET A 239 16.94 18.05 -4.99
N ARG A 240 17.38 18.41 -6.19
CA ARG A 240 16.98 19.63 -6.89
C ARG A 240 16.15 19.28 -8.12
N GLY A 241 15.17 20.10 -8.46
CA GLY A 241 14.40 19.97 -9.69
C GLY A 241 13.61 21.23 -10.03
N THR A 242 12.84 21.19 -11.12
CA THR A 242 12.10 22.33 -11.65
C THR A 242 10.62 22.28 -11.27
N GLY A 243 10.05 23.44 -10.87
CA GLY A 243 8.61 23.57 -10.58
C GLY A 243 8.09 22.53 -9.59
N LEU A 244 8.82 22.31 -8.48
CA LEU A 244 8.49 21.28 -7.49
C LEU A 244 7.22 21.60 -6.71
N ASP A 245 6.81 22.87 -6.66
CA ASP A 245 5.51 23.33 -6.16
C ASP A 245 4.34 22.62 -6.85
N ALA A 246 4.46 22.35 -8.16
CA ALA A 246 3.45 21.64 -8.93
C ALA A 246 3.36 20.13 -8.63
N LEU A 247 4.24 19.59 -7.77
CA LEU A 247 4.04 18.25 -7.20
C LEU A 247 2.90 18.22 -6.18
N GLU A 248 2.49 19.38 -5.65
CA GLU A 248 1.45 19.53 -4.62
C GLU A 248 1.69 18.60 -3.42
N ALA A 249 2.96 18.39 -3.05
CA ALA A 249 3.33 17.49 -1.97
C ALA A 249 3.02 18.10 -0.61
N GLU A 250 2.28 17.38 0.23
CA GLU A 250 1.97 17.80 1.60
C GLU A 250 2.91 17.17 2.62
N SER A 251 3.17 17.88 3.72
CA SER A 251 3.88 17.31 4.87
C SER A 251 3.22 16.04 5.37
N GLY A 252 4.06 15.05 5.68
CA GLY A 252 3.64 13.71 6.06
C GLY A 252 3.39 12.75 4.89
N GLN A 253 3.41 13.23 3.63
CA GLN A 253 3.34 12.37 2.45
C GLN A 253 4.69 11.73 2.11
N PHE A 254 4.62 10.71 1.26
CA PHE A 254 5.77 10.01 0.72
C PHE A 254 5.68 9.86 -0.79
N PHE A 255 6.82 9.61 -1.41
CA PHE A 255 6.91 9.24 -2.81
C PHE A 255 7.59 7.89 -2.93
N ARG A 256 7.42 7.27 -4.09
CA ARG A 256 8.31 6.20 -4.51
C ARG A 256 9.43 6.77 -5.34
N TRP A 257 10.65 6.55 -4.86
CA TRP A 257 11.87 7.10 -5.41
C TRP A 257 12.63 6.02 -6.16
N ARG A 258 12.95 6.31 -7.41
CA ARG A 258 13.77 5.47 -8.27
C ARG A 258 15.00 6.26 -8.69
N PHE A 259 16.13 5.91 -8.10
CA PHE A 259 17.42 6.53 -8.39
C PHE A 259 18.06 5.85 -9.60
N LEU A 260 18.32 6.58 -10.67
CA LEU A 260 18.90 6.05 -11.91
C LEU A 260 20.41 5.81 -11.78
N GLN A 261 20.78 4.95 -10.84
CA GLN A 261 22.13 4.50 -10.58
C GLN A 261 22.22 2.97 -10.69
N ARG A 262 23.38 2.48 -11.15
CA ARG A 262 23.66 1.06 -11.33
C ARG A 262 23.29 0.24 -10.09
N ARG A 263 22.61 -0.89 -10.29
CA ARG A 263 22.11 -1.85 -9.27
C ARG A 263 20.92 -1.39 -8.40
N ILE A 264 20.44 -0.15 -8.53
CA ILE A 264 19.22 0.30 -7.81
C ILE A 264 18.16 0.95 -8.73
N TRP A 265 18.48 1.18 -10.00
CA TRP A 265 17.58 1.83 -10.97
C TRP A 265 16.26 1.09 -11.19
N HIS A 266 16.22 -0.22 -10.96
CA HIS A 266 15.01 -1.04 -11.13
C HIS A 266 14.11 -1.05 -9.88
N SER A 267 14.58 -0.46 -8.77
CA SER A 267 13.85 -0.40 -7.50
C SER A 267 13.20 0.96 -7.30
N ALA A 268 11.92 0.95 -6.95
CA ALA A 268 11.19 2.14 -6.52
C ALA A 268 10.91 1.99 -5.02
N LEU A 269 11.56 2.81 -4.19
CA LEU A 269 11.52 2.70 -2.74
C LEU A 269 10.64 3.79 -2.13
N PRO A 270 9.71 3.46 -1.22
CA PRO A 270 8.86 4.45 -0.59
C PRO A 270 9.65 5.20 0.50
N PHE A 271 9.75 6.52 0.39
CA PHE A 271 10.29 7.37 1.45
C PHE A 271 9.46 8.64 1.60
N SER A 272 9.14 8.95 2.85
CA SER A 272 8.49 10.21 3.23
C SER A 272 9.42 11.38 2.99
N LEU A 273 8.80 12.54 2.74
CA LEU A 273 9.53 13.80 2.79
C LEU A 273 10.02 14.03 4.21
N SER A 274 11.27 14.47 4.34
CA SER A 274 11.89 14.88 5.61
C SER A 274 12.05 16.39 5.74
N ALA A 275 11.70 17.16 4.70
CA ALA A 275 11.47 18.60 4.78
C ALA A 275 10.28 18.98 3.88
N PRO A 276 9.59 20.10 4.16
CA PRO A 276 8.68 20.71 3.18
C PRO A 276 9.43 21.00 1.88
N VAL A 277 8.71 20.92 0.76
CA VAL A 277 9.25 21.36 -0.54
C VAL A 277 9.50 22.87 -0.45
N ARG A 278 10.73 23.29 -0.72
CA ARG A 278 11.13 24.71 -0.74
C ARG A 278 11.85 25.00 -2.03
N ASP A 279 11.38 26.02 -2.74
CA ASP A 279 11.95 26.48 -4.01
C ASP A 279 12.13 25.32 -5.00
N ASP A 280 13.38 25.02 -5.34
CA ASP A 280 13.79 23.97 -6.27
C ASP A 280 14.27 22.70 -5.55
N THR A 281 14.09 22.59 -4.22
CA THR A 281 14.63 21.49 -3.42
C THR A 281 13.57 20.62 -2.73
N ILE A 282 13.91 19.33 -2.61
CA ILE A 282 13.12 18.33 -1.90
C ILE A 282 14.05 17.35 -1.19
N ARG A 283 13.69 16.98 0.05
CA ARG A 283 14.55 16.14 0.90
C ARG A 283 13.81 14.89 1.38
N ILE A 284 14.51 13.77 1.31
CA ILE A 284 14.12 12.53 1.97
C ILE A 284 15.23 12.06 2.89
N THR A 285 14.89 11.19 3.84
CA THR A 285 15.87 10.62 4.75
C THR A 285 15.61 9.14 4.96
N VAL A 286 16.69 8.36 4.87
CA VAL A 286 16.66 6.91 4.69
C VAL A 286 17.55 6.23 5.72
N LYS A 287 17.00 5.23 6.40
CA LYS A 287 17.79 4.30 7.23
C LYS A 287 18.26 3.11 6.40
N ALA A 288 19.56 2.84 6.45
CA ALA A 288 20.24 1.81 5.66
C ALA A 288 20.04 0.40 6.26
N VAL A 289 18.82 -0.15 6.14
CA VAL A 289 18.45 -1.49 6.67
C VAL A 289 18.73 -2.66 5.71
N GLY A 290 18.72 -2.44 4.40
CA GLY A 290 18.81 -3.48 3.37
C GLY A 290 19.85 -3.17 2.29
N ASN A 291 20.06 -4.10 1.37
CA ASN A 291 21.08 -3.94 0.31
C ASN A 291 20.81 -2.70 -0.56
N HIS A 292 19.56 -2.45 -0.96
CA HIS A 292 19.20 -1.27 -1.76
C HIS A 292 19.35 0.03 -0.96
N THR A 293 18.89 0.08 0.30
CA THR A 293 19.00 1.29 1.12
C THR A 293 20.44 1.61 1.55
N ARG A 294 21.30 0.59 1.70
CA ARG A 294 22.75 0.80 1.88
C ARG A 294 23.41 1.46 0.67
N ARG A 295 22.92 1.20 -0.54
CA ARG A 295 23.45 1.82 -1.77
C ARG A 295 23.06 3.29 -1.92
N ILE A 296 21.96 3.73 -1.29
CA ILE A 296 21.54 5.14 -1.29
C ILE A 296 22.61 6.05 -0.67
N ARG A 297 23.36 5.55 0.32
CA ARG A 297 24.50 6.26 0.92
C ARG A 297 25.62 6.61 -0.07
N ARG A 298 25.63 5.96 -1.24
CA ARG A 298 26.64 6.10 -2.30
C ARG A 298 26.05 6.71 -3.56
N LEU A 299 24.92 7.41 -3.46
CA LEU A 299 24.39 8.19 -4.57
C LEU A 299 25.35 9.32 -4.89
N LYS A 300 25.63 9.51 -6.18
CA LYS A 300 26.46 10.63 -6.64
C LYS A 300 25.59 11.86 -6.92
N PRO A 301 26.05 13.07 -6.60
CA PRO A 301 25.46 14.29 -7.13
C PRO A 301 25.25 14.21 -8.65
N GLY A 302 24.16 14.79 -9.15
CA GLY A 302 23.74 14.74 -10.54
C GLY A 302 22.95 13.48 -10.95
N THR A 303 22.86 12.46 -10.09
CA THR A 303 22.07 11.24 -10.37
C THR A 303 20.61 11.62 -10.60
N ARG A 304 20.06 11.24 -11.76
CA ARG A 304 18.64 11.44 -12.08
C ARG A 304 17.74 10.61 -11.15
N VAL A 305 16.64 11.21 -10.73
CA VAL A 305 15.68 10.60 -9.82
C VAL A 305 14.30 10.65 -10.44
N LEU A 306 13.60 9.52 -10.42
CA LEU A 306 12.20 9.45 -10.81
C LEU A 306 11.38 9.32 -9.53
N ALA A 307 10.48 10.28 -9.31
CA ALA A 307 9.54 10.27 -8.21
C ALA A 307 8.15 9.93 -8.73
N THR A 308 7.44 9.07 -8.02
CA THR A 308 6.00 8.83 -8.25
C THR A 308 5.26 9.11 -6.95
N GLY A 309 4.20 9.90 -7.02
CA GLY A 309 3.44 10.40 -5.89
C GLY A 309 2.87 11.79 -6.16
N PRO A 310 2.49 12.55 -5.12
CA PRO A 310 2.62 12.19 -3.69
C PRO A 310 1.63 11.10 -3.26
N PHE A 311 2.02 10.29 -2.28
CA PHE A 311 1.22 9.27 -1.63
C PHE A 311 1.13 9.51 -0.12
N GLY A 312 0.21 8.83 0.53
CA GLY A 312 0.00 8.97 1.98
C GLY A 312 -1.14 9.93 2.30
N ALA A 313 -1.78 9.64 3.43
CA ALA A 313 -2.92 10.35 3.98
C ALA A 313 -2.61 10.98 5.35
N MET A 314 -1.42 10.76 5.93
CA MET A 314 -0.95 11.35 7.19
C MET A 314 -0.58 12.84 7.04
N THR A 315 -1.56 13.66 6.65
CA THR A 315 -1.39 15.10 6.33
C THR A 315 -2.19 15.96 7.29
N ALA A 316 -1.93 17.27 7.29
CA ALA A 316 -2.70 18.26 8.05
C ALA A 316 -4.22 18.17 7.82
N ARG A 317 -4.67 17.66 6.65
CA ARG A 317 -6.09 17.51 6.33
C ARG A 317 -6.84 16.47 7.16
N ARG A 318 -6.14 15.55 7.81
CA ARG A 318 -6.76 14.56 8.72
C ARG A 318 -7.11 15.17 10.08
N ARG A 319 -6.56 16.34 10.39
CA ARG A 319 -6.76 17.03 11.65
C ARG A 319 -8.20 17.48 11.82
N THR A 320 -8.78 17.11 12.95
CA THR A 320 -10.10 17.48 13.46
C THR A 320 -10.01 18.33 14.74
N ARG A 321 -8.84 18.43 15.37
CA ARG A 321 -8.62 19.13 16.63
C ARG A 321 -7.50 20.16 16.56
N ARG A 322 -7.65 21.26 17.31
CA ARG A 322 -6.63 22.30 17.42
C ARG A 322 -5.32 21.76 18.01
N LYS A 323 -5.37 21.04 19.13
CA LYS A 323 -4.15 20.49 19.74
C LYS A 323 -3.74 19.19 19.07
N VAL A 324 -2.44 19.02 18.85
CA VAL A 324 -1.86 17.84 18.18
C VAL A 324 -0.76 17.23 19.04
N LEU A 325 -0.71 15.91 19.06
CA LEU A 325 0.43 15.13 19.53
C LEU A 325 1.08 14.45 18.31
N LEU A 326 2.38 14.64 18.16
CA LEU A 326 3.20 13.95 17.20
C LEU A 326 4.06 12.92 17.95
N LEU A 327 4.03 11.66 17.53
CA LEU A 327 4.81 10.58 18.14
C LEU A 327 5.66 9.92 17.06
N ALA A 328 6.97 10.10 17.17
CA ALA A 328 7.96 9.55 16.26
C ALA A 328 8.79 8.44 16.92
N GLY A 329 9.21 7.45 16.12
CA GLY A 329 10.18 6.43 16.52
C GLY A 329 11.24 6.17 15.47
N GLY A 330 12.52 6.27 15.84
CA GLY A 330 13.64 6.05 14.92
C GLY A 330 13.52 6.90 13.65
N VAL A 331 13.61 6.28 12.47
CA VAL A 331 13.46 6.98 11.17
C VAL A 331 12.02 7.40 10.87
N GLY A 332 11.03 6.97 11.67
CA GLY A 332 9.65 7.47 11.57
C GLY A 332 9.53 8.97 11.89
N ILE A 333 10.60 9.58 12.40
CA ILE A 333 10.72 11.03 12.55
C ILE A 333 10.61 11.79 11.22
N THR A 334 10.90 11.17 10.07
CA THR A 334 10.96 11.88 8.79
C THR A 334 9.66 12.57 8.38
N PRO A 335 8.50 11.90 8.26
CA PRO A 335 7.25 12.60 8.02
C PRO A 335 6.83 13.48 9.22
N ILE A 336 7.14 13.06 10.44
CA ILE A 336 6.75 13.77 11.67
C ILE A 336 7.45 15.12 11.78
N ARG A 337 8.73 15.22 11.40
CA ARG A 337 9.49 16.48 11.39
C ARG A 337 8.90 17.48 10.40
N THR A 338 8.43 17.02 9.23
CA THR A 338 7.73 17.92 8.29
C THR A 338 6.40 18.41 8.85
N LEU A 339 5.62 17.53 9.50
CA LEU A 339 4.37 17.89 10.16
C LEU A 339 4.60 18.83 11.36
N PHE A 340 5.65 18.60 12.14
CA PHE A 340 6.03 19.45 13.27
C PHE A 340 6.33 20.87 12.82
N GLU A 341 6.98 21.01 11.66
CA GLU A 341 7.27 22.31 11.07
C GLU A 341 6.01 23.00 10.51
N THR A 342 5.10 22.28 9.84
CA THR A 342 4.08 22.92 8.99
C THR A 342 2.64 22.81 9.50
N LEU A 343 2.33 21.98 10.50
CA LEU A 343 0.97 21.88 11.00
C LEU A 343 0.48 23.25 11.51
N PRO A 344 -0.77 23.66 11.27
CA PRO A 344 -1.25 24.93 11.80
C PRO A 344 -1.38 24.85 13.34
N GLY A 345 -1.01 25.88 14.08
CA GLY A 345 -1.16 25.89 15.54
C GLY A 345 -0.29 26.94 16.19
N GLY A 346 -0.74 27.50 17.32
CA GLY A 346 0.02 28.47 18.09
C GLY A 346 0.92 27.80 19.15
N PRO A 347 1.61 28.60 19.97
CA PRO A 347 2.41 28.12 21.09
C PRO A 347 1.61 27.16 21.99
N GLY A 348 2.21 26.02 22.35
CA GLY A 348 1.62 24.97 23.18
C GLY A 348 0.55 24.10 22.52
N ASP A 349 0.18 24.34 21.25
CA ASP A 349 -0.80 23.52 20.54
C ASP A 349 -0.21 22.19 20.03
N ILE A 350 1.10 22.15 19.79
CA ILE A 350 1.79 20.99 19.21
C ILE A 350 2.81 20.47 20.22
N THR A 351 2.76 19.17 20.46
CA THR A 351 3.74 18.45 21.29
C THR A 351 4.34 17.31 20.46
N LEU A 352 5.67 17.20 20.42
CA LEU A 352 6.40 16.12 19.78
C LEU A 352 7.07 15.22 20.82
N LEU A 353 6.73 13.94 20.81
CA LEU A 353 7.43 12.88 21.52
C LEU A 353 8.29 12.10 20.53
N TYR A 354 9.61 12.10 20.72
CA TYR A 354 10.54 11.37 19.85
C TYR A 354 11.24 10.24 20.61
N ARG A 355 10.89 8.99 20.28
CA ARG A 355 11.48 7.78 20.84
C ARG A 355 12.72 7.34 20.06
N ALA A 356 13.86 7.24 20.74
CA ALA A 356 15.12 6.70 20.20
C ALA A 356 15.86 5.85 21.24
N GLY A 357 16.70 4.90 20.79
CA GLY A 357 17.40 3.99 21.71
C GLY A 357 18.45 4.71 22.58
N SER A 358 19.14 5.66 21.99
CA SER A 358 20.17 6.50 22.60
C SER A 358 20.21 7.86 21.92
N GLU A 359 20.98 8.80 22.47
CA GLU A 359 21.09 10.15 21.95
C GLU A 359 21.71 10.19 20.55
N GLU A 360 22.68 9.32 20.26
CA GLU A 360 23.35 9.25 18.95
C GLU A 360 22.42 8.75 17.84
N GLN A 361 21.25 8.20 18.20
CA GLN A 361 20.23 7.76 17.26
C GLN A 361 19.19 8.84 16.95
N LEU A 362 19.22 9.98 17.63
CA LEU A 362 18.36 11.11 17.34
C LEU A 362 18.78 11.75 16.02
N VAL A 363 17.86 11.78 15.06
CA VAL A 363 18.05 12.43 13.76
C VAL A 363 17.33 13.78 13.76
N PHE A 364 17.95 14.80 13.18
CA PHE A 364 17.46 16.18 13.11
C PHE A 364 17.32 16.91 14.45
N ARG A 365 18.08 16.55 15.49
CA ARG A 365 17.98 17.16 16.82
C ARG A 365 17.96 18.70 16.76
N GLU A 366 18.96 19.29 16.10
CA GLU A 366 19.09 20.75 15.95
C GLU A 366 17.90 21.37 15.20
N GLU A 367 17.46 20.73 14.10
CA GLU A 367 16.29 21.22 13.35
C GLU A 367 15.01 21.17 14.21
N LEU A 368 14.82 20.09 14.98
CA LEU A 368 13.64 19.92 15.83
C LEU A 368 13.62 20.94 16.97
N GLU A 369 14.76 21.19 17.60
CA GLU A 369 14.88 22.21 18.66
C GLU A 369 14.63 23.61 18.12
N ALA A 370 15.16 23.94 16.94
CA ALA A 370 14.89 25.22 16.27
C ALA A 370 13.39 25.38 15.92
N ILE A 371 12.74 24.33 15.40
CA ILE A 371 11.30 24.35 15.13
C ILE A 371 10.50 24.51 16.42
N ALA A 372 10.87 23.80 17.49
CA ALA A 372 10.20 23.88 18.77
C ALA A 372 10.26 25.30 19.35
N ALA A 373 11.46 25.92 19.34
CA ALA A 373 11.67 27.28 19.80
C ALA A 373 10.87 28.31 18.97
N TYR A 374 10.98 28.24 17.62
CA TYR A 374 10.26 29.16 16.73
C TYR A 374 8.74 29.09 16.91
N ARG A 375 8.20 27.89 17.15
CA ARG A 375 6.76 27.66 17.25
C ARG A 375 6.19 27.78 18.67
N GLY A 376 7.05 27.82 19.69
CA GLY A 376 6.64 27.60 21.08
C GLY A 376 6.00 26.22 21.28
N ALA A 377 6.51 25.19 20.62
CA ALA A 377 5.98 23.82 20.68
C ALA A 377 6.75 22.98 21.71
N ASP A 378 6.07 22.01 22.34
CA ASP A 378 6.71 21.11 23.29
C ASP A 378 7.48 20.01 22.55
N LEU A 379 8.73 19.74 22.97
CA LEU A 379 9.58 18.70 22.41
C LEU A 379 10.15 17.83 23.53
N HIS A 380 9.88 16.54 23.48
CA HIS A 380 10.39 15.58 24.46
C HIS A 380 11.09 14.41 23.77
N TYR A 381 12.35 14.18 24.15
CA TYR A 381 13.10 13.00 23.75
C TYR A 381 12.89 11.87 24.76
N LEU A 382 12.42 10.72 24.27
CA LEU A 382 12.19 9.53 25.06
C LEU A 382 13.32 8.54 24.76
N LEU A 383 14.40 8.59 25.53
CA LEU A 383 15.60 7.78 25.34
C LEU A 383 15.56 6.48 26.14
N GLY A 384 16.41 5.52 25.78
CA GLY A 384 16.58 4.24 26.48
C GLY A 384 16.17 3.03 25.63
N PRO A 385 16.44 1.81 26.11
CA PRO A 385 16.11 0.60 25.36
C PRO A 385 14.61 0.27 25.44
N SER A 386 14.11 -0.57 24.52
CA SER A 386 12.67 -0.87 24.41
C SER A 386 12.15 -1.84 25.50
N ASP A 387 13.06 -2.51 26.19
CA ASP A 387 12.85 -3.49 27.28
C ASP A 387 13.21 -2.92 28.65
N ALA A 388 13.39 -1.59 28.76
CA ALA A 388 13.57 -0.94 30.05
C ALA A 388 12.38 -1.19 30.99
N SER A 389 12.66 -1.21 32.30
CA SER A 389 11.65 -1.39 33.35
C SER A 389 10.54 -0.33 33.30
N PHE A 390 10.87 0.88 32.84
CA PHE A 390 9.92 1.95 32.59
C PHE A 390 9.59 2.08 31.10
N ASN A 391 8.30 1.97 30.76
CA ASN A 391 7.82 2.22 29.41
C ASN A 391 7.28 3.66 29.28
N PRO A 392 7.99 4.58 28.61
CA PRO A 392 7.55 5.98 28.47
C PRO A 392 6.31 6.15 27.59
N LEU A 393 5.91 5.11 26.86
CA LEU A 393 4.68 5.08 26.06
C LEU A 393 3.52 4.39 26.80
N ALA A 394 3.67 4.04 28.08
CA ALA A 394 2.57 3.52 28.88
C ALA A 394 1.43 4.55 29.00
N PRO A 395 0.15 4.12 29.09
CA PRO A 395 -1.00 5.03 29.13
C PRO A 395 -0.88 6.14 30.18
N GLN A 396 -0.42 5.80 31.39
CA GLN A 396 -0.25 6.72 32.51
C GLN A 396 0.88 7.72 32.23
N ALA A 397 2.02 7.24 31.70
CA ALA A 397 3.14 8.08 31.32
C ALA A 397 2.73 9.10 30.23
N LEU A 398 1.97 8.66 29.21
CA LEU A 398 1.47 9.54 28.15
C LEU A 398 0.52 10.61 28.68
N ARG A 399 -0.34 10.30 29.67
CA ARG A 399 -1.22 11.29 30.31
C ARG A 399 -0.44 12.32 31.12
N GLY A 400 0.62 11.90 31.81
CA GLY A 400 1.50 12.79 32.57
C GLY A 400 2.33 13.69 31.66
N LEU A 401 2.94 13.12 30.62
CA LEU A 401 3.79 13.85 29.67
C LEU A 401 2.99 14.81 28.77
N VAL A 402 1.74 14.48 28.45
CA VAL A 402 0.93 15.28 27.50
C VAL A 402 -0.39 15.68 28.16
N PRO A 403 -0.42 16.79 28.90
CA PRO A 403 -1.65 17.32 29.47
C PRO A 403 -2.74 17.52 28.41
N GLY A 404 -3.96 17.08 28.72
CA GLY A 404 -5.10 17.15 27.82
C GLY A 404 -5.04 16.20 26.62
N LEU A 405 -4.26 15.10 26.69
CA LEU A 405 -4.07 14.11 25.65
C LEU A 405 -5.35 13.73 24.88
N VAL A 406 -6.46 13.48 25.59
CA VAL A 406 -7.75 13.07 25.00
C VAL A 406 -8.40 14.14 24.11
N ARG A 407 -7.96 15.39 24.19
CA ARG A 407 -8.43 16.53 23.38
C ARG A 407 -7.60 16.73 22.11
N ARG A 408 -6.57 15.93 21.88
CA ARG A 408 -5.64 16.05 20.75
C ARG A 408 -6.00 15.08 19.62
N ASP A 409 -5.61 15.43 18.40
CA ASP A 409 -5.33 14.43 17.37
C ASP A 409 -3.90 13.92 17.53
N VAL A 410 -3.67 12.67 17.16
CA VAL A 410 -2.38 12.01 17.36
C VAL A 410 -1.87 11.45 16.04
N TYR A 411 -0.67 11.84 15.65
CA TYR A 411 0.02 11.30 14.48
C TYR A 411 1.16 10.40 14.96
N VAL A 412 1.18 9.14 14.54
CA VAL A 412 2.17 8.16 14.99
C VAL A 412 2.89 7.56 13.80
N CYS A 413 4.22 7.64 13.80
CA CYS A 413 5.07 7.03 12.79
C CYS A 413 6.35 6.45 13.40
N GLY A 414 6.65 5.20 13.08
CA GLY A 414 7.83 4.49 13.57
C GLY A 414 7.76 2.99 13.29
N PRO A 415 8.66 2.18 13.88
CA PRO A 415 8.66 0.73 13.72
C PRO A 415 7.30 0.12 14.08
N SER A 416 6.80 -0.85 13.31
CA SER A 416 5.43 -1.37 13.45
C SER A 416 5.11 -1.88 14.86
N ALA A 417 6.09 -2.46 15.56
CA ALA A 417 5.94 -2.88 16.97
C ALA A 417 5.69 -1.69 17.90
N MET A 418 6.46 -0.61 17.75
CA MET A 418 6.29 0.62 18.52
C MET A 418 4.96 1.30 18.17
N THR A 419 4.64 1.43 16.88
CA THR A 419 3.38 2.04 16.43
C THR A 419 2.18 1.28 16.99
N GLY A 420 2.18 -0.06 16.94
CA GLY A 420 1.11 -0.88 17.52
C GLY A 420 0.97 -0.71 19.04
N ALA A 421 2.10 -0.69 19.76
CA ALA A 421 2.12 -0.47 21.20
C ALA A 421 1.62 0.94 21.57
N ALA A 422 2.08 1.97 20.85
CA ALA A 422 1.67 3.36 21.04
C ALA A 422 0.17 3.55 20.78
N VAL A 423 -0.37 3.01 19.67
CA VAL A 423 -1.81 3.07 19.37
C VAL A 423 -2.62 2.41 20.49
N THR A 424 -2.21 1.23 20.95
CA THR A 424 -2.89 0.52 22.05
C THR A 424 -2.86 1.35 23.34
N ALA A 425 -1.71 1.94 23.66
CA ALA A 425 -1.56 2.76 24.85
C ALA A 425 -2.36 4.07 24.78
N LEU A 426 -2.41 4.73 23.62
CA LEU A 426 -3.20 5.94 23.39
C LEU A 426 -4.70 5.67 23.55
N VAL A 427 -5.20 4.56 23.01
CA VAL A 427 -6.60 4.15 23.19
C VAL A 427 -6.89 3.88 24.67
N ARG A 428 -6.03 3.13 25.36
CA ARG A 428 -6.14 2.90 26.81
C ARG A 428 -6.03 4.19 27.63
N ALA A 429 -5.27 5.18 27.14
CA ALA A 429 -5.17 6.49 27.74
C ALA A 429 -6.43 7.36 27.54
N GLY A 430 -7.36 6.95 26.66
CA GLY A 430 -8.65 7.60 26.39
C GLY A 430 -8.73 8.35 25.07
N VAL A 431 -7.73 8.23 24.18
CA VAL A 431 -7.76 8.87 22.86
C VAL A 431 -8.70 8.07 21.94
N PRO A 432 -9.73 8.69 21.33
CA PRO A 432 -10.60 7.99 20.39
C PRO A 432 -9.80 7.49 19.17
N GLY A 433 -9.97 6.22 18.79
CA GLY A 433 -9.19 5.63 17.69
C GLY A 433 -9.28 6.38 16.35
N LYS A 434 -10.42 7.05 16.07
CA LYS A 434 -10.60 7.90 14.89
C LYS A 434 -9.69 9.14 14.83
N ARG A 435 -9.10 9.54 15.96
CA ARG A 435 -8.15 10.65 16.10
C ARG A 435 -6.69 10.21 16.09
N ILE A 436 -6.44 8.90 15.91
CA ILE A 436 -5.10 8.35 15.83
C ILE A 436 -4.82 8.06 14.36
N HIS A 437 -3.86 8.81 13.80
CA HIS A 437 -3.46 8.74 12.41
C HIS A 437 -2.10 8.04 12.33
N THR A 438 -2.03 6.94 11.58
CA THR A 438 -0.80 6.15 11.42
C THR A 438 -0.57 5.81 9.97
N GLU A 439 0.71 5.68 9.60
CA GLU A 439 1.16 5.06 8.36
C GLU A 439 2.22 4.00 8.70
N ASP A 440 2.13 2.84 8.05
CA ASP A 440 3.07 1.74 8.29
C ASP A 440 3.97 1.56 7.07
N PHE A 441 5.19 2.09 7.15
CA PHE A 441 6.19 1.98 6.08
C PHE A 441 6.95 0.65 6.06
N SER A 442 6.49 -0.36 6.79
CA SER A 442 7.12 -1.69 6.77
C SER A 442 6.86 -2.43 5.45
N PHE A 443 7.58 -2.04 4.42
CA PHE A 443 7.67 -2.80 3.18
C PHE A 443 8.77 -3.87 3.30
N ASP A 444 8.38 -5.08 2.90
CA ASP A 444 9.16 -6.32 2.79
C ASP A 444 9.28 -7.15 4.07
N GLY A 445 8.31 -8.07 4.27
CA GLY A 445 8.47 -9.37 4.98
C GLY A 445 8.95 -9.38 6.44
N SER A 446 9.36 -8.25 7.01
CA SER A 446 10.04 -8.13 8.31
C SER A 446 9.13 -8.37 9.50
N ARG A 447 7.80 -8.41 9.27
CA ARG A 447 6.83 -8.99 10.20
C ARG A 447 7.14 -10.43 10.60
N ALA A 448 7.83 -11.20 9.76
CA ALA A 448 8.23 -12.57 10.09
C ALA A 448 9.52 -12.65 10.94
N ALA A 449 10.43 -11.68 10.78
CA ALA A 449 11.70 -11.67 11.52
C ALA A 449 11.53 -11.20 12.97
N SER A 450 10.59 -10.27 13.25
CA SER A 450 10.39 -9.77 14.61
C SER A 450 9.67 -10.75 15.54
N ARG A 451 9.02 -11.79 15.01
CA ARG A 451 8.37 -12.84 15.83
C ARG A 451 9.31 -14.00 16.22
N ARG A 452 10.50 -14.10 15.61
CA ARG A 452 11.44 -15.24 15.83
C ARG A 452 12.51 -15.00 16.90
N ARG A 453 12.57 -13.82 17.53
CA ARG A 453 13.35 -13.63 18.78
C ARG A 453 12.42 -13.84 19.98
N THR A 454 11.88 -15.04 20.11
CA THR A 454 11.50 -15.57 21.42
C THR A 454 12.79 -15.92 22.16
N VAL A 455 12.90 -15.39 23.37
CA VAL A 455 13.98 -15.58 24.34
C VAL A 455 14.29 -17.08 24.50
N PRO A 456 15.57 -17.52 24.44
CA PRO A 456 15.93 -18.87 24.86
C PRO A 456 15.58 -19.05 26.35
N GLY A 457 14.80 -20.08 26.66
CA GLY A 457 14.25 -20.33 27.98
C GLY A 457 15.30 -20.34 29.09
N ALA A 458 14.93 -19.74 30.22
CA ALA A 458 15.63 -19.89 31.49
C ALA A 458 15.59 -21.38 31.94
N PRO A 459 16.65 -21.90 32.59
CA PRO A 459 16.67 -23.28 33.07
C PRO A 459 15.69 -23.47 34.24
N PRO A 460 15.11 -24.67 34.39
CA PRO A 460 14.14 -24.94 35.45
C PRO A 460 14.84 -24.93 36.83
N HIS A 461 14.29 -24.15 37.75
CA HIS A 461 14.62 -24.22 39.17
C HIS A 461 14.32 -25.63 39.70
N ARG A 462 15.37 -26.32 40.19
CA ARG A 462 15.23 -27.47 41.08
C ARG A 462 14.51 -27.00 42.34
N ARG A 463 13.33 -27.57 42.62
CA ARG A 463 12.77 -27.56 43.97
C ARG A 463 13.36 -28.74 44.73
N SER A 464 14.00 -28.44 45.85
CA SER A 464 14.28 -29.36 46.94
C SER A 464 12.98 -29.71 47.68
N ALA A 465 12.99 -30.91 48.27
CA ALA A 465 11.90 -31.64 48.94
C ALA A 465 10.98 -32.41 47.98
#